data_AF-A0A7V2MRK5-F1
#
_entry.id   AF-A0A7V2MRK5-F1
#
_cell.length_a   1.000
_cell.length_b   1.000
_cell.length_c   1.000
_cell.angle_alpha   90.00
_cell.angle_beta   90.00
_cell.angle_gamma   90.00
#
_symmetry.space_group_name_H-M   'P 1'
#
loop_
_entity.id
_entity.type
_entity.pdbx_description
1 polymer ?
#
loop_
_entity_poly.entity_id
_entity_poly.type
_entity_poly.pdbx_seq_one_letter_code
_entity_poly.pdbx_strand_id
1 'polypeptide(L)'
;MTEEKLLDMWQKITGYVEDWETKFSEILDELESLNMVIEEEEEKYEEDFEDDEVSIEALIEDVKMTRANLREVIKQAISGEISSIDVEETFRSVGEFLRNVEEKIIKLREMEDYQEFDEEDYYDEEDT
;
A
#
# COMPACT_ATOMS: atom_id res chain seq x y z
N MET A 1 -22.83 -2.70 17.16
CA MET A 1 -21.61 -3.41 17.64
C MET A 1 -20.75 -2.42 18.44
N THR A 2 -19.72 -2.83 19.19
CA THR A 2 -18.79 -1.89 19.86
C THR A 2 -17.47 -1.81 19.11
N GLU A 3 -16.77 -0.68 19.19
CA GLU A 3 -15.45 -0.51 18.56
C GLU A 3 -14.44 -1.55 19.05
N GLU A 4 -14.42 -1.88 20.33
CA GLU A 4 -13.54 -2.94 20.88
C GLU A 4 -13.79 -4.31 20.23
N LYS A 5 -15.06 -4.66 19.95
CA LYS A 5 -15.38 -5.91 19.25
C LYS A 5 -14.95 -5.88 17.79
N LEU A 6 -15.10 -4.72 17.15
CA LEU A 6 -14.64 -4.54 15.77
C LEU A 6 -13.12 -4.65 15.69
N LEU A 7 -12.40 -4.11 16.67
CA LEU A 7 -10.94 -4.23 16.75
C LEU A 7 -10.49 -5.67 16.98
N ASP A 8 -11.11 -6.40 17.91
CA ASP A 8 -10.81 -7.84 18.12
C ASP A 8 -11.05 -8.66 16.84
N MET A 9 -12.19 -8.41 16.16
CA MET A 9 -12.51 -9.06 14.90
C MET A 9 -11.49 -8.73 13.81
N TRP A 10 -11.13 -7.45 13.68
CA TRP A 10 -10.09 -6.98 12.76
C TRP A 10 -8.80 -7.76 12.98
N GLN A 11 -8.24 -7.68 14.19
CA GLN A 11 -6.97 -8.33 14.53
C GLN A 11 -7.01 -9.84 14.30
N LYS A 12 -8.12 -10.49 14.63
CA LYS A 12 -8.28 -11.94 14.46
C LYS A 12 -8.38 -12.37 12.99
N ILE A 13 -8.99 -11.56 12.14
CA ILE A 13 -9.23 -11.88 10.72
C ILE A 13 -8.02 -11.50 9.86
N THR A 14 -7.48 -10.30 10.07
CA THR A 14 -6.39 -9.76 9.26
C THR A 14 -5.02 -10.14 9.82
N GLY A 15 -4.92 -10.43 11.11
CA GLY A 15 -3.64 -10.69 11.77
C GLY A 15 -2.82 -9.43 12.07
N TYR A 16 -3.31 -8.24 11.71
CA TYR A 16 -2.66 -6.97 12.07
C TYR A 16 -2.84 -6.70 13.56
N VAL A 17 -1.82 -6.14 14.20
CA VAL A 17 -1.87 -5.80 15.63
C VAL A 17 -2.46 -4.41 15.80
N GLU A 18 -2.10 -3.48 14.94
CA GLU A 18 -2.69 -2.15 14.89
C GLU A 18 -4.16 -2.16 14.44
N ASP A 19 -4.88 -1.11 14.81
CA ASP A 19 -6.22 -0.85 14.30
C ASP A 19 -6.17 -0.46 12.81
N TRP A 20 -7.33 -0.54 12.16
CA TRP A 20 -7.43 -0.30 10.73
C TRP A 20 -6.99 1.13 10.34
N GLU A 21 -7.27 2.17 11.13
CA GLU A 21 -6.87 3.54 10.77
C GLU A 21 -5.36 3.68 10.76
N THR A 22 -4.71 3.14 11.79
CA THR A 22 -3.25 3.13 11.90
C THR A 22 -2.65 2.35 10.73
N LYS A 23 -3.16 1.15 10.43
CA LYS A 23 -2.60 0.33 9.35
C LYS A 23 -2.74 0.98 7.96
N PHE A 24 -3.88 1.62 7.69
CA PHE A 24 -4.07 2.38 6.46
C PHE A 24 -3.13 3.58 6.36
N SER A 25 -2.89 4.27 7.48
CA SER A 25 -1.96 5.40 7.52
C SER A 25 -0.53 4.97 7.25
N GLU A 26 -0.05 3.88 7.84
CA GLU A 26 1.30 3.34 7.57
C GLU A 26 1.50 3.01 6.09
N ILE A 27 0.55 2.29 5.48
CA ILE A 27 0.64 1.93 4.06
C ILE A 27 0.62 3.17 3.17
N LEU A 28 -0.21 4.17 3.48
CA LEU A 28 -0.26 5.41 2.71
C LEU A 28 1.04 6.21 2.84
N ASP A 29 1.58 6.32 4.05
CA ASP A 29 2.85 7.03 4.28
C ASP A 29 4.00 6.35 3.51
N GLU A 30 4.03 5.01 3.46
CA GLU A 30 5.02 4.28 2.66
C GLU A 30 4.86 4.49 1.16
N LEU A 31 3.63 4.45 0.64
CA LEU A 31 3.37 4.70 -0.78
C LEU A 31 3.67 6.14 -1.19
N GLU A 32 3.30 7.12 -0.37
CA GLU A 32 3.60 8.54 -0.63
C GLU A 32 5.12 8.79 -0.58
N SER A 33 5.85 8.09 0.30
CA SER A 33 7.31 8.13 0.31
C SER A 33 7.92 7.57 -0.97
N LEU A 34 7.44 6.43 -1.45
CA LEU A 34 7.92 5.83 -2.71
C LEU A 34 7.59 6.72 -3.91
N ASN A 35 6.39 7.33 -3.94
CA ASN A 35 6.00 8.25 -5.01
C ASN A 35 6.94 9.44 -5.12
N MET A 36 7.34 10.03 -3.99
CA MET A 36 8.28 11.16 -3.98
C MET A 36 9.66 10.77 -4.51
N VAL A 37 10.16 9.57 -4.19
CA VAL A 37 11.46 9.09 -4.68
C VAL A 37 11.42 8.92 -6.20
N ILE A 38 10.38 8.28 -6.74
CA ILE A 38 10.23 8.07 -8.20
C ILE A 38 10.10 9.41 -8.93
N GLU A 39 9.28 10.34 -8.43
CA GLU A 39 9.14 11.68 -9.04
C GLU A 39 10.47 12.47 -9.02
N GLU A 40 11.30 12.33 -7.99
CA GLU A 40 12.63 12.94 -7.93
C GLU A 40 13.65 12.29 -8.90
N GLU A 41 13.53 10.99 -9.18
CA GLU A 41 14.40 10.27 -10.12
C GLU A 41 13.99 10.46 -11.59
N GLU A 42 12.68 10.53 -11.90
CA GLU A 42 12.18 10.86 -13.23
C GLU A 42 12.61 12.27 -13.69
N GLU A 43 12.71 13.25 -12.76
CA GLU A 43 13.27 14.59 -13.08
C GLU A 43 14.76 14.54 -13.46
N LYS A 44 15.45 13.41 -13.20
CA LYS A 44 16.87 13.22 -13.48
C LYS A 44 17.12 12.41 -14.76
N TYR A 45 16.16 11.60 -15.21
CA TYR A 45 16.25 10.75 -16.40
C TYR A 45 14.95 10.84 -17.23
N GLU A 46 14.81 11.91 -18.03
CA GLU A 46 13.84 11.96 -19.14
C GLU A 46 14.28 11.01 -20.27
N GLU A 47 14.14 9.69 -20.11
CA GLU A 47 13.98 8.72 -21.21
C GLU A 47 13.82 7.30 -20.63
N ASP A 48 12.84 6.54 -21.15
CA ASP A 48 12.72 5.06 -21.06
C ASP A 48 11.90 4.38 -19.93
N PHE A 49 10.77 4.93 -19.48
CA PHE A 49 9.75 4.13 -18.80
C PHE A 49 8.36 4.23 -19.45
N GLU A 50 8.19 3.58 -20.61
CA GLU A 50 6.88 3.27 -21.18
C GLU A 50 6.45 1.83 -20.83
N ASP A 51 5.25 1.72 -20.26
CA ASP A 51 4.16 0.78 -20.63
C ASP A 51 3.77 -0.42 -19.73
N ASP A 52 4.28 -0.62 -18.51
CA ASP A 52 3.68 -1.64 -17.61
C ASP A 52 3.85 -1.35 -16.10
N GLU A 53 3.97 -0.06 -15.74
CA GLU A 53 4.23 0.35 -14.37
C GLU A 53 2.93 0.39 -13.54
N VAL A 54 2.95 -0.29 -12.38
CA VAL A 54 1.93 -0.12 -11.37
C VAL A 54 2.01 1.33 -10.88
N SER A 55 1.17 2.20 -11.42
CA SER A 55 1.10 3.61 -10.98
C SER A 55 0.89 3.66 -9.47
N ILE A 56 1.90 4.17 -8.75
CA ILE A 56 1.86 4.34 -7.30
C ILE A 56 0.71 5.28 -6.93
N GLU A 57 0.46 6.32 -7.74
CA GLU A 57 -0.70 7.21 -7.58
C GLU A 57 -2.03 6.44 -7.60
N ALA A 58 -2.22 5.55 -8.58
CA ALA A 58 -3.43 4.72 -8.64
C ALA A 58 -3.55 3.80 -7.41
N LEU A 59 -2.43 3.25 -6.92
CA LEU A 59 -2.41 2.43 -5.72
C LEU A 59 -2.75 3.24 -4.45
N ILE A 60 -2.26 4.48 -4.36
CA ILE A 60 -2.61 5.43 -3.28
C ILE A 60 -4.12 5.74 -3.31
N GLU A 61 -4.69 5.99 -4.50
CA GLU A 61 -6.12 6.22 -4.65
C GLU A 61 -6.96 5.01 -4.22
N ASP A 62 -6.56 3.79 -4.64
CA ASP A 62 -7.21 2.54 -4.25
C ASP A 62 -7.21 2.34 -2.73
N VAL A 63 -6.07 2.62 -2.07
CA VAL A 63 -5.94 2.52 -0.61
C VAL A 63 -6.82 3.58 0.08
N LYS A 64 -6.85 4.83 -0.41
CA LYS A 64 -7.72 5.90 0.10
C LYS A 64 -9.20 5.55 -0.04
N MET A 65 -9.60 4.99 -1.19
CA MET A 65 -10.98 4.56 -1.44
C MET A 65 -11.37 3.40 -0.51
N THR A 66 -10.50 2.40 -0.36
CA THR A 66 -10.75 1.26 0.52
C THR A 66 -10.88 1.69 1.98
N ARG A 67 -10.03 2.61 2.44
CA ARG A 67 -10.12 3.21 3.77
C ARG A 67 -11.46 3.91 3.99
N ALA A 68 -11.92 4.71 3.03
CA ALA A 68 -13.20 5.41 3.11
C ALA A 68 -14.37 4.42 3.20
N ASN A 69 -14.37 3.39 2.35
CA ASN A 69 -15.38 2.33 2.36
C ASN A 69 -15.41 1.60 3.71
N LEU A 70 -14.23 1.24 4.26
CA LEU A 70 -14.16 0.59 5.55
C LEU A 70 -14.73 1.46 6.68
N ARG A 71 -14.43 2.76 6.68
CA ARG A 71 -15.00 3.71 7.66
C ARG A 71 -16.52 3.74 7.62
N GLU A 72 -17.13 3.66 6.43
CA GLU A 72 -18.59 3.60 6.30
C GLU A 72 -19.14 2.29 6.85
N VAL A 73 -18.51 1.16 6.54
CA VAL A 73 -18.88 -0.16 7.08
C VAL A 73 -18.78 -0.18 8.60
N ILE A 74 -17.70 0.35 9.19
CA ILE A 74 -17.54 0.46 10.65
C ILE A 74 -18.66 1.28 11.28
N LYS A 75 -19.00 2.43 10.69
CA LYS A 75 -20.12 3.26 11.17
C LYS A 75 -21.45 2.51 11.13
N GLN A 76 -21.73 1.82 10.02
CA GLN A 76 -22.94 1.00 9.86
C GLN A 76 -22.96 -0.19 10.83
N ALA A 77 -21.81 -0.78 11.15
CA ALA A 77 -21.71 -1.88 12.12
C ALA A 77 -21.99 -1.39 13.56
N ILE A 78 -21.53 -0.19 13.89
CA ILE A 78 -21.77 0.44 15.18
C ILE A 78 -23.26 0.77 15.34
N SER A 79 -23.88 1.38 14.31
CA SER A 79 -25.32 1.69 14.28
C SER A 79 -26.21 0.44 14.24
N GLY A 80 -25.65 -0.72 13.87
CA GLY A 80 -26.35 -2.00 13.76
C GLY A 80 -27.12 -2.16 12.45
N GLU A 81 -26.76 -1.38 11.43
CA GLU A 81 -27.34 -1.43 10.09
C GLU A 81 -26.82 -2.63 9.28
N ILE A 82 -25.63 -3.13 9.59
CA ILE A 82 -25.04 -4.32 8.97
C ILE A 82 -24.77 -5.42 9.98
N SER A 83 -24.74 -6.66 9.51
CA SER A 83 -24.52 -7.82 10.35
C SER A 83 -23.04 -8.02 10.67
N SER A 84 -22.74 -8.83 11.68
CA SER A 84 -21.35 -9.20 11.97
C SER A 84 -20.71 -9.97 10.82
N ILE A 85 -21.48 -10.77 10.08
CA ILE A 85 -20.99 -11.56 8.96
C ILE A 85 -20.49 -10.62 7.85
N ASP A 86 -21.26 -9.58 7.52
CA ASP A 86 -20.88 -8.59 6.50
C ASP A 86 -19.59 -7.85 6.89
N VAL A 87 -19.43 -7.55 8.19
CA VAL A 87 -18.20 -6.95 8.73
C VAL A 87 -17.02 -7.91 8.60
N GLU A 88 -17.20 -9.19 8.94
CA GLU A 88 -16.14 -10.21 8.83
C GLU A 88 -15.67 -10.39 7.38
N GLU A 89 -16.61 -10.41 6.42
CA GLU A 89 -16.30 -10.48 5.00
C GLU A 89 -15.56 -9.24 4.52
N THR A 90 -15.98 -8.06 4.98
CA THR A 90 -15.28 -6.80 4.67
C THR A 90 -13.86 -6.81 5.23
N PHE A 91 -13.67 -7.18 6.49
CA PHE A 91 -12.33 -7.26 7.09
C PHE A 91 -11.44 -8.26 6.39
N ARG A 92 -11.97 -9.40 5.94
CA ARG A 92 -11.20 -10.38 5.17
C ARG A 92 -10.74 -9.78 3.84
N SER A 93 -11.67 -9.19 3.08
CA SER A 93 -11.40 -8.55 1.80
C SER A 93 -10.37 -7.42 1.91
N VAL A 94 -10.57 -6.52 2.89
CA VAL A 94 -9.62 -5.42 3.16
C VAL A 94 -8.27 -5.96 3.61
N GLY A 95 -8.24 -6.97 4.47
CA GLY A 95 -6.99 -7.59 4.91
C GLY A 95 -6.19 -8.19 3.75
N GLU A 96 -6.85 -8.90 2.83
CA GLU A 96 -6.23 -9.42 1.61
C GLU A 96 -5.75 -8.31 0.69
N PHE A 97 -6.55 -7.26 0.49
CA PHE A 97 -6.15 -6.08 -0.28
C PHE A 97 -4.87 -5.45 0.30
N LEU A 98 -4.83 -5.17 1.61
CA LEU A 98 -3.66 -4.55 2.24
C LEU A 98 -2.40 -5.41 2.11
N ARG A 99 -2.50 -6.74 2.25
CA ARG A 99 -1.35 -7.63 2.02
C ARG A 99 -0.85 -7.56 0.59
N ASN A 100 -1.75 -7.51 -0.40
CA ASN A 100 -1.36 -7.35 -1.80
C ASN A 100 -0.67 -5.99 -2.03
N VAL A 101 -1.10 -4.93 -1.34
CA VAL A 101 -0.43 -3.63 -1.39
C VAL A 101 0.95 -3.69 -0.76
N GLU A 102 1.10 -4.31 0.41
CA GLU A 102 2.40 -4.51 1.05
C GLU A 102 3.36 -5.32 0.17
N GLU A 103 2.88 -6.39 -0.49
CA GLU A 103 3.69 -7.15 -1.45
C GLU A 103 4.14 -6.31 -2.65
N LYS A 104 3.32 -5.35 -3.08
CA LYS A 104 3.72 -4.38 -4.13
C LYS A 104 4.75 -3.38 -3.62
N ILE A 105 4.56 -2.83 -2.42
CA ILE A 105 5.53 -1.94 -1.77
C ILE A 105 6.90 -2.61 -1.66
N ILE A 106 6.95 -3.88 -1.24
CA ILE A 106 8.21 -4.64 -1.15
C ILE A 106 8.87 -4.72 -2.52
N LYS A 107 8.13 -5.07 -3.58
CA LYS A 107 8.69 -5.17 -4.94
C LYS A 107 9.19 -3.82 -5.47
N LEU A 108 8.49 -2.73 -5.18
CA LEU A 108 8.90 -1.39 -5.56
C LEU A 108 10.21 -0.99 -4.86
N ARG A 109 10.35 -1.30 -3.56
CA ARG A 109 11.62 -1.11 -2.83
C ARG A 109 12.75 -1.97 -3.39
N GLU A 110 12.47 -3.22 -3.75
CA GLU A 110 13.47 -4.09 -4.38
C GLU A 110 13.92 -3.55 -5.75
N MET A 111 13.04 -2.85 -6.49
CA MET A 111 13.40 -2.19 -7.75
C MET A 111 14.26 -0.93 -7.52
N GLU A 112 13.96 -0.12 -6.49
CA GLU A 112 14.77 1.02 -6.04
C GLU A 112 16.21 0.59 -5.73
N ASP A 113 16.38 -0.46 -4.93
CA ASP A 113 17.71 -1.02 -4.57
C ASP A 113 18.49 -1.58 -5.77
N TYR A 114 17.81 -1.99 -6.85
CA TYR A 114 18.46 -2.49 -8.07
C TYR A 114 18.88 -1.37 -9.03
N GLN A 115 18.15 -0.24 -9.05
CA GLN A 115 18.52 0.93 -9.87
C GLN A 115 19.78 1.65 -9.34
N GLU A 116 20.03 1.63 -8.02
CA GLU A 116 21.25 2.23 -7.43
C GLU A 116 22.54 1.49 -7.83
N PHE A 117 22.46 0.26 -8.35
CA PHE A 117 23.63 -0.57 -8.67
C PHE A 117 24.13 -0.49 -10.12
N ASP A 118 23.43 0.21 -11.03
CA ASP A 118 23.78 0.23 -12.47
C ASP A 118 24.55 1.51 -12.91
N GLU A 119 24.84 2.46 -12.00
CA GLU A 119 25.58 3.70 -12.35
C GLU A 119 27.10 3.67 -12.10
N GLU A 120 27.69 2.60 -11.58
CA GLU A 120 29.15 2.51 -11.39
C GLU A 120 29.71 1.15 -11.88
N ASP A 121 29.93 0.98 -13.21
CA ASP A 121 31.11 0.23 -13.74
C ASP A 121 31.13 0.12 -15.29
N TYR A 122 31.05 1.24 -16.02
CA TYR A 122 31.54 1.26 -17.42
C TYR A 122 32.36 2.51 -17.74
N TYR A 123 33.34 2.79 -16.90
CA TYR A 123 34.58 3.44 -17.35
C TYR A 123 35.74 2.48 -17.12
N ASP A 124 35.89 1.52 -18.04
CA ASP A 124 37.23 0.98 -18.32
C ASP A 124 37.69 1.58 -19.66
N GLU A 125 38.23 2.80 -19.55
CA GLU A 125 39.24 3.28 -20.48
C GLU A 125 40.45 2.31 -20.40
N GLU A 126 40.54 1.33 -21.30
CA GLU A 126 41.85 0.84 -21.73
C GLU A 126 41.99 0.88 -23.25
N ASP A 127 42.47 2.04 -23.68
CA ASP A 127 43.38 2.22 -24.82
C ASP A 127 44.53 1.20 -24.72
N THR A 128 44.45 0.04 -25.41
CA THR A 128 45.63 -0.78 -25.79
C THR A 128 45.46 -1.49 -27.14
#